data_AF-A0AAF0UDZ4-F1
#
_entry.id   AF-A0AAF0UDZ4-F1
#
_cell.length_a   1.000
_cell.length_b   1.000
_cell.length_c   1.000
_cell.angle_alpha   90.00
_cell.angle_beta   90.00
_cell.angle_gamma   90.00
#
_symmetry.space_group_name_H-M   'P 1'
#
loop_
_entity.id
_entity.type
_entity.pdbx_description
1 polymer ?
#
loop_
_entity_poly.entity_id
_entity_poly.type
_entity_poly.pdbx_seq_one_letter_code
_entity_poly.pdbx_strand_id
1 'polypeptide(L)'
;MKEHIETDECIESCGLNRNFFGISSDDLLEPQFVSKLCAPACYQECPNIVDLYFNLAAGEDLCNKNKKLQSSGAAEDGVDAPAPSPSIF
;
A
#
# COMPACT_ATOMS: atom_id res chain seq x y z
N MET A 1 23.57 2.71 14.50
CA MET A 1 22.40 2.25 13.72
C MET A 1 22.73 2.49 12.26
N LYS A 2 22.56 1.51 11.38
CA LYS A 2 22.70 1.74 9.93
C LYS A 2 21.42 2.43 9.48
N GLU A 3 21.55 3.59 8.85
CA GLU A 3 20.43 4.23 8.17
C GLU A 3 20.05 3.33 6.99
N HIS A 4 18.93 2.62 7.12
CA HIS A 4 18.37 1.80 6.06
C HIS A 4 17.38 2.67 5.30
N ILE A 5 17.66 2.93 4.02
CA ILE A 5 16.76 3.67 3.15
C ILE A 5 16.04 2.64 2.28
N GLU A 6 14.71 2.64 2.33
CA GLU A 6 13.89 1.75 1.52
C GLU A 6 14.06 2.03 0.03
N THR A 7 14.10 0.97 -0.77
CA THR A 7 14.12 1.08 -2.23
C THR A 7 12.71 1.38 -2.75
N ASP A 8 12.63 1.95 -3.95
CA ASP A 8 11.35 2.21 -4.60
C ASP A 8 10.57 0.89 -4.82
N GLU A 9 11.28 -0.20 -5.12
CA GLU A 9 10.71 -1.56 -5.26
C GLU A 9 10.05 -2.05 -3.96
N CYS A 10 10.72 -1.88 -2.82
CA CYS A 10 10.16 -2.19 -1.52
C CYS A 10 8.91 -1.33 -1.25
N ILE A 11 9.01 -0.01 -1.46
CA ILE A 11 7.92 0.93 -1.23
C ILE A 11 6.67 0.54 -2.05
N GLU A 12 6.86 0.20 -3.33
CA GLU A 12 5.78 -0.24 -4.22
C GLU A 12 5.16 -1.58 -3.80
N SER A 13 5.97 -2.52 -3.29
CA SER A 13 5.49 -3.81 -2.77
C SER A 13 4.53 -3.66 -1.58
N CYS A 14 4.70 -2.59 -0.79
CA CYS A 14 3.81 -2.20 0.31
C CYS A 14 2.58 -1.41 -0.14
N GLY A 15 2.44 -1.11 -1.43
CA GLY A 15 1.38 -0.25 -1.95
C GLY A 15 1.60 1.24 -1.65
N LEU A 16 2.84 1.63 -1.36
CA LEU A 16 3.22 3.02 -1.06
C LEU A 16 3.88 3.68 -2.26
N ASN A 17 4.09 4.99 -2.16
CA ASN A 17 4.87 5.77 -3.12
C ASN A 17 5.86 6.66 -2.36
N ARG A 18 7.06 6.86 -2.92
CA ARG A 18 8.10 7.69 -2.29
C ARG A 18 7.73 9.16 -2.13
N ASN A 19 6.74 9.63 -2.89
CA ASN A 19 6.18 10.98 -2.81
C ASN A 19 5.03 11.08 -1.81
N PHE A 20 4.65 9.99 -1.13
CA PHE A 20 3.66 10.03 -0.07
C PHE A 20 4.30 10.56 1.21
N PHE A 21 3.77 11.65 1.76
CA PHE A 21 4.27 12.29 2.99
C PHE A 21 3.71 11.64 4.28
N GLY A 22 2.99 10.53 4.14
CA GLY A 22 2.41 9.77 5.25
C GLY A 22 1.12 9.07 4.82
N ILE A 23 0.81 7.96 5.47
CA ILE A 23 -0.44 7.22 5.28
C ILE A 23 -1.52 7.89 6.13
N SER A 24 -2.67 8.19 5.53
CA SER A 24 -3.84 8.63 6.29
C SER A 24 -4.51 7.43 6.97
N SER A 25 -5.19 7.66 8.08
CA SER A 25 -5.97 6.61 8.72
C SER A 25 -7.07 6.04 7.81
N ASP A 26 -7.52 6.82 6.81
CA ASP A 26 -8.49 6.37 5.81
C ASP A 26 -7.87 5.38 4.80
N ASP A 27 -6.59 5.51 4.47
CA ASP A 27 -5.88 4.55 3.60
C ASP A 27 -5.83 3.16 4.26
N LEU A 28 -5.73 3.10 5.59
CA LEU A 28 -5.79 1.83 6.35
C LEU A 28 -7.18 1.19 6.35
N LEU A 29 -8.21 1.90 5.90
CA LEU A 29 -9.54 1.34 5.67
C LEU A 29 -9.70 0.80 4.24
N GLU A 30 -8.79 1.14 3.33
CA GLU A 30 -8.84 0.70 1.93
C GLU A 30 -8.35 -0.75 1.80
N PRO A 31 -9.21 -1.71 1.44
CA PRO A 31 -8.84 -3.13 1.46
C PRO A 31 -7.67 -3.48 0.54
N GLN A 32 -7.54 -2.77 -0.59
CA GLN A 32 -6.44 -2.95 -1.53
C GLN A 32 -5.10 -2.54 -0.90
N PHE A 33 -5.09 -1.39 -0.22
CA PHE A 33 -3.91 -0.87 0.46
C PHE A 33 -3.46 -1.83 1.56
N VAL A 34 -4.38 -2.20 2.47
CA VAL A 34 -4.07 -3.11 3.57
C VAL A 34 -3.62 -4.49 3.05
N SER A 35 -4.16 -4.97 1.93
CA SER A 35 -3.72 -6.24 1.33
C SER A 35 -2.26 -6.20 0.87
N LYS A 36 -1.78 -5.07 0.34
CA LYS A 36 -0.37 -4.90 -0.07
C LYS A 36 0.53 -4.65 1.14
N LEU A 37 0.10 -3.78 2.06
CA LEU A 37 0.82 -3.47 3.29
C LEU A 37 1.06 -4.73 4.15
N CYS A 38 0.09 -5.65 4.18
CA CYS A 38 0.18 -6.90 4.94
C CYS A 38 0.73 -8.08 4.12
N ALA A 39 1.17 -7.86 2.88
CA ALA A 39 1.72 -8.91 2.03
C ALA A 39 3.12 -9.34 2.49
N PRO A 40 3.51 -10.62 2.29
CA PRO A 40 4.86 -11.10 2.56
C PRO A 40 5.97 -10.25 1.94
N ALA A 41 5.77 -9.81 0.69
CA ALA A 41 6.71 -8.97 -0.04
C ALA A 41 7.03 -7.66 0.70
N CYS A 42 6.03 -7.02 1.31
CA CYS A 42 6.22 -5.81 2.09
C CYS A 42 6.98 -6.08 3.38
N TYR A 43 6.58 -7.07 4.19
CA TYR A 43 7.21 -7.25 5.50
C TYR A 43 8.66 -7.77 5.43
N GLN A 44 9.00 -8.52 4.38
CA GLN A 44 10.34 -9.12 4.25
C GLN A 44 11.37 -8.13 3.69
N GLU A 45 10.93 -7.16 2.89
CA GLU A 45 11.83 -6.28 2.16
C GLU A 45 11.88 -4.85 2.73
N CYS A 46 10.93 -4.47 3.59
CA CYS A 46 10.74 -3.09 4.03
C CYS A 46 10.80 -2.90 5.56
N PRO A 47 11.99 -3.07 6.19
CA PRO A 47 12.10 -3.07 7.65
C PRO A 47 11.58 -1.79 8.32
N ASN A 48 11.78 -0.62 7.72
CA ASN A 48 11.30 0.64 8.31
C ASN A 48 9.79 0.86 8.11
N ILE A 49 9.23 0.40 6.98
CA ILE A 49 7.78 0.47 6.72
C ILE A 49 7.03 -0.48 7.67
N VAL A 50 7.61 -1.64 7.97
CA VAL A 50 7.08 -2.59 8.94
C VAL A 50 6.95 -1.92 10.31
N ASP A 51 8.02 -1.28 10.78
CA ASP A 51 8.01 -0.66 12.09
C ASP A 51 7.01 0.50 12.19
N LEU A 52 6.84 1.27 11.11
CA LEU A 52 5.99 2.46 11.11
C LEU A 52 4.49 2.15 10.91
N TYR A 53 4.16 1.18 10.06
CA TYR A 53 2.80 0.99 9.57
C TYR A 53 2.26 -0.43 9.71
N PHE A 54 3.11 -1.45 9.55
CA PHE A 54 2.66 -2.84 9.73
C PHE A 54 2.29 -3.10 11.19
N ASN A 55 3.08 -2.62 12.15
CA ASN A 55 2.77 -2.78 13.58
C ASN A 55 1.45 -2.09 13.96
N LEU A 56 1.15 -0.94 13.34
CA LEU A 56 -0.13 -0.24 13.52
C LEU A 56 -1.29 -1.07 12.96
N ALA A 57 -1.18 -1.52 11.70
CA ALA A 57 -2.18 -2.34 11.04
C ALA A 57 -2.39 -3.71 11.73
N ALA A 58 -1.33 -4.30 12.28
CA ALA A 58 -1.39 -5.54 13.05
C ALA A 58 -2.07 -5.34 14.41
N GLY A 59 -1.80 -4.22 15.09
CA GLY A 59 -2.49 -3.84 16.33
C GLY A 59 -3.99 -3.60 16.14
N GLU A 60 -4.40 -3.21 14.93
CA GLU A 60 -5.80 -3.02 14.53
C GLU A 60 -6.44 -4.29 13.91
N ASP A 61 -5.71 -5.41 13.92
CA ASP A 61 -6.12 -6.71 13.37
C ASP A 61 -6.43 -6.67 11.86
N LEU A 62 -5.99 -5.63 11.15
CA LEU A 62 -6.25 -5.42 9.72
C LEU A 62 -5.55 -6.48 8.85
N CYS A 63 -4.31 -6.83 9.18
CA CYS A 63 -3.55 -7.87 8.48
C CYS A 63 -4.13 -9.28 8.68
N ASN A 64 -4.79 -9.55 9.81
CA ASN A 64 -5.42 -10.84 10.07
C ASN A 64 -6.78 -10.97 9.37
N LYS A 65 -7.52 -9.86 9.24
CA LYS A 65 -8.78 -9.79 8.49
C LYS A 65 -8.57 -10.03 6.99
N ASN A 66 -7.43 -9.62 6.44
CA ASN A 66 -7.09 -9.79 5.02
C ASN A 66 -6.84 -11.24 4.59
N LYS A 67 -6.60 -12.19 5.51
CA LYS A 67 -6.58 -13.62 5.16
C LYS A 67 -7.89 -14.10 4.53
N LYS A 68 -9.00 -13.41 4.78
CA LYS A 68 -10.30 -13.76 4.22
C LYS A 68 -10.52 -13.23 2.80
N LEU A 69 -9.80 -12.19 2.38
CA LEU A 69 -9.95 -11.58 1.05
C LEU A 69 -9.07 -12.26 -0.02
N GLN A 70 -7.95 -12.88 0.37
CA GLN A 70 -7.08 -13.65 -0.54
C GLN A 70 -7.76 -14.90 -1.14
N SER A 71 -8.96 -15.26 -0.67
CA SER A 71 -9.75 -16.37 -1.24
C SER A 71 -10.70 -15.94 -2.36
N SER A 72 -10.71 -14.67 -2.78
CA SER A 72 -11.58 -14.22 -3.87
C SER A 72 -10.82 -13.38 -4.88
N GLY A 73 -10.35 -14.08 -5.93
CA GLY A 73 -10.38 -13.68 -7.33
C GLY A 73 -9.88 -12.28 -7.71
N ALA A 74 -8.86 -12.26 -8.57
CA ALA A 74 -8.44 -11.11 -9.36
C ALA A 74 -9.62 -10.33 -9.96
N ALA A 75 -9.54 -9.00 -9.85
CA ALA A 75 -10.18 -8.07 -10.76
C ALA A 75 -9.23 -6.88 -10.95
N GLU A 76 -8.42 -6.99 -11.99
CA GLU A 76 -7.93 -5.86 -12.77
C GLU A 76 -9.11 -5.11 -13.40
N ASP A 77 -9.26 -3.81 -13.11
CA ASP A 77 -9.96 -2.80 -13.92
C ASP A 77 -9.88 -1.47 -13.14
N GLY A 78 -9.48 -0.32 -13.67
CA GLY A 78 -9.16 0.10 -15.01
C GLY A 78 -8.49 1.48 -14.92
N VAL A 79 -7.69 1.78 -15.93
CA VAL A 79 -7.05 3.07 -16.19
C VAL A 79 -8.12 4.16 -16.30
N ASP A 80 -8.02 5.25 -15.54
CA ASP A 80 -8.68 6.51 -15.90
C ASP A 80 -7.78 7.73 -15.65
N ALA A 81 -7.04 8.11 -16.69
CA ALA A 81 -6.76 9.50 -17.03
C ALA A 81 -6.46 9.52 -18.55
N PRO A 82 -7.10 10.40 -19.33
CA PRO A 82 -6.69 11.80 -19.27
C PRO A 82 -7.83 12.82 -19.31
N ALA A 83 -7.55 13.99 -18.72
CA ALA A 83 -8.37 15.20 -18.80
C ALA A 83 -8.62 15.61 -20.26
N PRO A 84 -9.84 16.06 -20.64
CA PRO A 84 -10.08 16.66 -21.94
C PRO A 84 -9.57 18.10 -21.97
N SER A 85 -8.66 18.37 -22.91
CA SER A 85 -8.30 19.72 -23.35
C SER A 85 -9.54 20.43 -23.92
N PRO A 86 -9.84 21.69 -23.55
CA PRO A 86 -10.84 22.48 -24.26
C PRO A 86 -10.20 23.06 -25.54
N SER A 87 -10.65 22.60 -26.70
CA SER A 87 -10.38 23.24 -27.98
C SER A 87 -11.32 24.42 -28.20
N ILE A 88 -10.70 25.50 -28.67
CA ILE A 88 -11.20 26.81 -29.07
C ILE A 88 -12.39 26.71 -30.05
N PHE A 89 -13.40 27.55 -29.80
CA PHE A 89 -14.13 28.33 -30.81
C PHE A 89 -14.36 29.75 -30.27
#